data_AF-A0A7C4P375-F1
#
_entry.id   AF-A0A7C4P375-F1
#
_cell.length_a   1.000
_cell.length_b   1.000
_cell.length_c   1.000
_cell.angle_alpha   90.00
_cell.angle_beta   90.00
_cell.angle_gamma   90.00
#
_symmetry.space_group_name_H-M   'P 1'
#
loop_
_entity.id
_entity.type
_entity.pdbx_description
1 polymer ?
#
loop_
_entity_poly.entity_id
_entity_poly.type
_entity_poly.pdbx_seq_one_letter_code
_entity_poly.pdbx_strand_id
1 'polypeptide(L)'
;MTFTVRETIETAIAAERASEVLYRGLQARFAPYKAVADFFEAYAFEESKHAEWLESLRSHLDDQTLNQVVDASIEYLLQNVSAFSVEKALARVSNLEDAFQLVNEIESAETNAIFQFLLDHFEPDENVKTFLRQQLEDHIDKFRFGFPAEYQGTVARQALRALKLE
;
A
#
# COMPACT_ATOMS: atom_id res chain seq x y z
N MET A 1 17.30 10.25 -13.35
CA MET A 1 18.28 9.54 -12.51
C MET A 1 17.93 8.08 -12.76
N THR A 2 18.74 7.32 -13.51
CA THR A 2 18.28 6.02 -14.01
C THR A 2 18.10 5.03 -12.87
N PHE A 3 16.89 4.47 -12.74
CA PHE A 3 16.59 3.43 -11.76
C PHE A 3 16.96 2.05 -12.28
N THR A 4 17.44 1.20 -11.38
CA THR A 4 17.69 -0.22 -11.60
C THR A 4 16.51 -1.08 -11.12
N VAL A 5 16.50 -2.36 -11.49
CA VAL A 5 15.54 -3.35 -10.93
C VAL A 5 15.67 -3.40 -9.41
N ARG A 6 16.89 -3.33 -8.87
CA ARG A 6 17.14 -3.26 -7.42
C ARG A 6 16.45 -2.07 -6.79
N GLU A 7 16.67 -0.86 -7.32
CA GLU A 7 16.08 0.37 -6.78
C GLU A 7 14.55 0.37 -6.94
N THR A 8 14.04 -0.23 -8.01
CA THR A 8 12.59 -0.46 -8.21
C THR A 8 12.01 -1.32 -7.09
N ILE A 9 12.62 -2.49 -6.82
CA ILE A 9 12.16 -3.38 -5.75
C ILE A 9 12.31 -2.72 -4.38
N GLU A 10 13.41 -2.03 -4.11
CA GLU A 10 13.64 -1.34 -2.84
C GLU A 10 12.65 -0.20 -2.60
N THR A 11 12.29 0.54 -3.65
CA THR A 11 11.25 1.57 -3.58
C THR A 11 9.88 0.96 -3.35
N ALA A 12 9.55 -0.15 -4.02
CA ALA A 12 8.30 -0.87 -3.79
C ALA A 12 8.22 -1.39 -2.34
N ILE A 13 9.29 -2.00 -1.80
CA ILE A 13 9.34 -2.44 -0.39
C ILE A 13 9.11 -1.25 0.54
N ALA A 14 9.77 -0.12 0.29
CA ALA A 14 9.60 1.08 1.10
C ALA A 14 8.14 1.61 1.06
N ALA A 15 7.48 1.53 -0.10
CA ALA A 15 6.09 1.91 -0.26
C ALA A 15 5.15 0.99 0.55
N GLU A 16 5.28 -0.32 0.41
CA GLU A 16 4.50 -1.31 1.17
C GLU A 16 4.69 -1.14 2.69
N ARG A 17 5.93 -0.93 3.14
CA ARG A 17 6.20 -0.67 4.57
C ARG A 17 5.63 0.67 5.02
N ALA A 18 5.61 1.69 4.16
CA ALA A 18 4.98 2.97 4.47
C ALA A 18 3.46 2.81 4.59
N SER A 19 2.81 2.04 3.71
CA SER A 19 1.39 1.68 3.80
C SER A 19 1.10 0.89 5.07
N GLU A 20 1.92 -0.10 5.43
CA GLU A 20 1.80 -0.84 6.69
C GLU A 20 1.81 0.12 7.90
N VAL A 21 2.80 1.01 7.98
CA VAL A 21 2.92 1.98 9.09
C VAL A 21 1.74 2.94 9.12
N LEU A 22 1.28 3.39 7.95
CA LEU A 22 0.09 4.22 7.83
C LEU A 22 -1.13 3.51 8.41
N TYR A 23 -1.41 2.28 7.96
CA TYR A 23 -2.58 1.52 8.40
C TYR A 23 -2.53 1.21 9.90
N ARG A 24 -1.37 0.90 10.46
CA ARG A 24 -1.19 0.79 11.93
C ARG A 24 -1.44 2.12 12.63
N GLY A 25 -1.03 3.24 12.04
CA GLY A 25 -1.34 4.58 12.54
C GLY A 25 -2.84 4.88 12.54
N LEU A 26 -3.56 4.47 11.49
CA LEU A 26 -5.02 4.59 11.41
C LEU A 26 -5.71 3.67 12.43
N GLN A 27 -5.29 2.40 12.55
CA GLN A 27 -5.74 1.46 13.58
C GLN A 27 -5.64 2.10 14.97
N ALA A 28 -4.49 2.67 15.33
CA ALA A 28 -4.28 3.30 16.62
C ALA A 28 -5.20 4.52 16.83
N ARG A 29 -5.40 5.35 15.80
CA ARG A 29 -6.29 6.52 15.85
C ARG A 29 -7.76 6.16 16.01
N PHE A 30 -8.18 5.00 15.49
CA PHE A 30 -9.56 4.53 15.57
C PHE A 30 -9.75 3.36 16.53
N ALA A 31 -8.80 3.09 17.44
CA ALA A 31 -8.86 2.03 18.43
C ALA A 31 -10.17 1.94 19.25
N PRO A 32 -10.87 3.06 19.58
CA PRO A 32 -12.17 2.99 20.25
C PRO A 32 -13.29 2.34 19.41
N TYR A 33 -13.12 2.27 18.08
CA TYR A 33 -14.10 1.74 17.13
C TYR A 33 -13.62 0.40 16.59
N LYS A 34 -13.88 -0.68 17.33
CA LYS A 34 -13.28 -2.01 17.08
C LYS A 34 -13.35 -2.45 15.61
N ALA A 35 -14.52 -2.36 14.98
CA ALA A 35 -14.67 -2.78 13.58
C ALA A 35 -13.79 -1.98 12.59
N VAL A 36 -13.56 -0.70 12.86
CA VAL A 36 -12.68 0.17 12.05
C VAL A 36 -11.21 -0.15 12.33
N ALA A 37 -10.86 -0.36 13.61
CA ALA A 37 -9.49 -0.72 13.98
C ALA A 37 -9.10 -2.09 13.42
N ASP A 38 -9.96 -3.10 13.54
CA ASP A 38 -9.76 -4.43 12.97
C ASP A 38 -9.58 -4.36 11.44
N PHE A 39 -10.36 -3.50 10.77
CA PHE A 39 -10.24 -3.29 9.32
C PHE A 39 -8.86 -2.77 8.93
N PHE A 40 -8.36 -1.72 9.61
CA PHE A 40 -7.02 -1.19 9.33
C PHE A 40 -5.88 -2.14 9.74
N GLU A 41 -6.08 -2.94 10.79
CA GLU A 41 -5.12 -4.00 11.16
C GLU A 41 -4.98 -5.06 10.07
N ALA A 42 -6.10 -5.49 9.47
CA ALA A 42 -6.08 -6.44 8.37
C ALA A 42 -5.32 -5.88 7.15
N TYR A 43 -5.55 -4.61 6.79
CA TYR A 43 -4.80 -3.95 5.72
C TYR A 43 -3.31 -3.87 6.03
N ALA A 44 -2.92 -3.41 7.23
CA ALA A 44 -1.50 -3.38 7.62
C ALA A 44 -0.83 -4.76 7.52
N PHE A 45 -1.57 -5.82 7.84
CA PHE A 45 -1.06 -7.18 7.69
C PHE A 45 -0.88 -7.57 6.21
N GLU A 46 -1.81 -7.20 5.33
CA GLU A 46 -1.69 -7.45 3.88
C GLU A 46 -0.45 -6.75 3.28
N GLU A 47 -0.26 -5.45 3.52
CA GLU A 47 0.93 -4.71 3.06
C GLU A 47 2.25 -5.35 3.57
N SER A 48 2.24 -5.85 4.81
CA SER A 48 3.42 -6.53 5.38
C SER A 48 3.80 -7.79 4.59
N LYS A 49 2.80 -8.50 4.04
CA LYS A 49 3.01 -9.71 3.22
C LYS A 49 3.50 -9.36 1.82
N HIS A 50 3.04 -8.26 1.25
CA HIS A 50 3.56 -7.73 -0.02
C HIS A 50 5.02 -7.33 0.10
N ALA A 51 5.39 -6.63 1.17
CA ALA A 51 6.80 -6.30 1.46
C ALA A 51 7.67 -7.57 1.63
N GLU A 52 7.19 -8.56 2.39
CA GLU A 52 7.89 -9.85 2.55
C GLU A 52 8.08 -10.59 1.20
N TRP A 53 7.07 -10.57 0.33
CA TRP A 53 7.20 -11.15 -1.00
C TRP A 53 8.23 -10.42 -1.86
N LEU A 54 8.24 -9.08 -1.86
CA LEU A 54 9.23 -8.29 -2.58
C LEU A 54 10.66 -8.52 -2.06
N GLU A 55 10.83 -8.65 -0.74
CA GLU A 55 12.11 -8.99 -0.11
C GLU A 55 12.60 -10.36 -0.59
N SER A 56 11.69 -11.34 -0.66
CA SER A 56 11.94 -12.67 -1.21
C SER A 56 12.31 -12.60 -2.69
N LEU A 57 11.54 -11.87 -3.51
CA LEU A 57 11.84 -11.65 -4.92
C LEU A 57 13.25 -11.11 -5.12
N ARG A 58 13.62 -10.05 -4.37
CA ARG A 58 14.97 -9.47 -4.42
C ARG A 58 16.07 -10.49 -4.13
N SER A 59 15.83 -11.39 -3.17
CA SER A 59 16.81 -12.39 -2.75
C SER A 59 17.03 -13.51 -3.77
N HIS A 60 16.08 -13.73 -4.68
CA HIS A 60 16.14 -14.76 -5.72
C HIS A 60 16.72 -14.27 -7.05
N LEU A 61 16.78 -12.96 -7.26
CA LEU A 61 17.36 -12.37 -8.47
C LEU A 61 18.89 -12.29 -8.36
N ASP A 62 19.57 -12.54 -9.48
CA ASP A 62 21.01 -12.39 -9.57
C ASP A 62 21.43 -10.92 -9.73
N ASP A 63 22.72 -10.63 -9.44
CA ASP A 63 23.24 -9.26 -9.52
C ASP A 63 23.20 -8.70 -10.94
N GLN A 64 23.26 -9.55 -11.96
CA GLN A 64 23.15 -9.08 -13.35
C GLN A 64 21.75 -8.50 -13.60
N THR A 65 20.71 -9.17 -13.13
CA THR A 65 19.31 -8.75 -13.25
C THR A 65 19.02 -7.56 -12.37
N LEU A 66 19.47 -7.58 -11.12
CA LEU A 66 19.25 -6.48 -10.17
C LEU A 66 19.87 -5.15 -10.65
N ASN A 67 20.95 -5.18 -11.42
CA ASN A 67 21.60 -3.99 -11.97
C ASN A 67 21.05 -3.55 -13.34
N GLN A 68 20.05 -4.24 -13.91
CA GLN A 68 19.41 -3.80 -15.14
C GLN A 68 18.65 -2.49 -14.90
N VAL A 69 18.77 -1.56 -15.85
CA VAL A 69 18.04 -0.29 -15.82
C VAL A 69 16.59 -0.54 -16.24
N VAL A 70 15.63 0.02 -15.51
CA VAL A 70 14.21 -0.05 -15.86
C VAL A 70 13.84 1.03 -16.87
N ASP A 71 12.75 0.80 -17.61
CA ASP A 71 12.26 1.75 -18.59
C ASP A 71 11.81 3.07 -17.95
N ALA A 72 11.87 4.16 -18.71
CA ALA A 72 11.56 5.51 -18.24
C ALA A 72 10.11 5.67 -17.70
N SER A 73 9.18 4.83 -18.14
CA SER A 73 7.81 4.78 -17.60
C SER A 73 7.80 4.34 -16.14
N ILE A 74 8.63 3.36 -15.76
CA ILE A 74 8.76 2.88 -14.38
C ILE A 74 9.48 3.92 -13.52
N GLU A 75 10.53 4.58 -14.04
CA GLU A 75 11.21 5.69 -13.35
C GLU A 75 10.22 6.80 -12.94
N TYR A 76 9.29 7.17 -13.81
CA TYR A 76 8.29 8.19 -13.49
C TYR A 76 7.37 7.77 -12.32
N LEU A 77 6.90 6.51 -12.31
CA LEU A 77 6.06 5.99 -11.23
C LEU A 77 6.81 5.96 -9.90
N LEU A 78 8.08 5.53 -9.91
CA LEU A 78 8.92 5.45 -8.72
C LEU A 78 9.15 6.82 -8.07
N GLN A 79 9.29 7.87 -8.87
CA GLN A 79 9.45 9.24 -8.35
C GLN A 79 8.22 9.73 -7.59
N ASN A 80 7.01 9.41 -8.07
CA ASN A 80 5.77 9.81 -7.41
C ASN A 80 5.55 9.03 -6.11
N VAL A 81 5.76 7.71 -6.14
CA VAL A 81 5.64 6.85 -4.94
C VAL A 81 6.64 7.27 -3.85
N SER A 82 7.87 7.60 -4.22
CA SER A 82 8.93 8.00 -3.27
C SER A 82 8.65 9.33 -2.56
N ALA A 83 7.72 10.15 -3.06
CA ALA A 83 7.39 11.45 -2.46
C ALA A 83 6.40 11.31 -1.27
N PHE A 84 5.83 10.13 -1.06
CA PHE A 84 4.84 9.90 0.00
C PHE A 84 5.45 10.01 1.41
N SER A 85 4.70 10.61 2.34
CA SER A 85 5.11 10.80 3.73
C SER A 85 3.99 10.39 4.67
N VAL A 86 4.19 9.27 5.36
CA VAL A 86 3.23 8.70 6.33
C VAL A 86 2.89 9.69 7.43
N GLU A 87 3.89 10.39 7.97
CA GLU A 87 3.69 11.36 9.04
C GLU A 87 2.75 12.50 8.60
N LYS A 88 3.03 13.11 7.44
CA LYS A 88 2.19 14.18 6.88
C LYS A 88 0.79 13.68 6.54
N ALA A 89 0.69 12.45 6.04
CA ALA A 89 -0.57 11.79 5.73
C ALA A 89 -1.43 11.61 6.99
N LEU A 90 -0.88 11.01 8.05
CA LEU A 90 -1.58 10.80 9.33
C LEU A 90 -1.94 12.11 10.03
N ALA A 91 -1.11 13.15 9.90
CA ALA A 91 -1.40 14.47 10.48
C ALA A 91 -2.66 15.12 9.90
N ARG A 92 -3.04 14.79 8.66
CA ARG A 92 -4.27 15.28 8.00
C ARG A 92 -5.54 14.59 8.50
N VAL A 93 -5.43 13.44 9.17
CA VAL A 93 -6.58 12.62 9.58
C VAL A 93 -7.17 13.10 10.90
N SER A 94 -8.32 13.78 10.82
CA SER A 94 -9.08 14.27 11.97
C SER A 94 -10.34 13.43 12.26
N ASN A 95 -10.83 12.70 11.26
CA ASN A 95 -12.01 11.85 11.36
C ASN A 95 -11.94 10.69 10.34
N LEU A 96 -12.91 9.77 10.40
CA LEU A 96 -12.89 8.57 9.57
C LEU A 96 -13.10 8.85 8.08
N GLU A 97 -13.76 9.95 7.70
CA GLU A 97 -13.87 10.35 6.29
C GLU A 97 -12.51 10.80 5.75
N ASP A 98 -11.71 11.52 6.55
CA ASP A 98 -10.35 11.91 6.15
C ASP A 98 -9.47 10.67 5.93
N ALA A 99 -9.57 9.67 6.83
CA ALA A 99 -8.88 8.40 6.67
C ALA A 99 -9.36 7.65 5.42
N PHE A 100 -10.68 7.67 5.17
CA PHE A 100 -11.28 7.04 4.00
C PHE A 100 -10.78 7.64 2.69
N GLN A 101 -10.72 8.97 2.61
CA GLN A 101 -10.17 9.67 1.44
C GLN A 101 -8.68 9.40 1.28
N LEU A 102 -7.92 9.43 2.38
CA LEU A 102 -6.50 9.16 2.36
C LEU A 102 -6.15 7.77 1.82
N VAL A 103 -6.88 6.73 2.24
CA VAL A 103 -6.65 5.37 1.72
C VAL A 103 -6.94 5.30 0.22
N ASN A 104 -8.04 5.91 -0.25
CA ASN A 104 -8.31 5.98 -1.70
C ASN A 104 -7.23 6.77 -2.48
N GLU A 105 -6.57 7.76 -1.87
CA GLU A 105 -5.45 8.50 -2.49
C GLU A 105 -4.20 7.63 -2.61
N ILE A 106 -3.95 6.74 -1.64
CA ILE A 106 -2.71 5.95 -1.51
C ILE A 106 -2.75 4.64 -2.28
N GLU A 107 -3.94 4.02 -2.37
CA GLU A 107 -4.23 2.88 -3.25
C GLU A 107 -4.24 3.36 -4.72
N SER A 108 -3.10 3.89 -5.14
CA SER A 108 -2.88 4.55 -6.41
C SER A 108 -2.60 3.52 -7.50
N ALA A 109 -2.97 3.87 -8.73
CA ALA A 109 -2.60 3.10 -9.91
C ALA A 109 -1.07 2.96 -10.07
N GLU A 110 -0.27 3.80 -9.40
CA GLU A 110 1.18 3.83 -9.54
C GLU A 110 1.88 2.69 -8.78
N THR A 111 1.54 2.48 -7.51
CA THR A 111 2.04 1.33 -6.72
C THR A 111 1.65 0.02 -7.40
N ASN A 112 0.39 -0.08 -7.84
CA ASN A 112 -0.11 -1.24 -8.57
C ASN A 112 0.67 -1.49 -9.87
N ALA A 113 0.93 -0.46 -10.66
CA ALA A 113 1.68 -0.59 -11.91
C ALA A 113 3.14 -1.03 -11.69
N ILE A 114 3.80 -0.56 -10.62
CA ILE A 114 5.15 -1.03 -10.26
C ILE A 114 5.11 -2.51 -9.86
N PHE A 115 4.14 -2.92 -9.04
CA PHE A 115 3.96 -4.32 -8.67
C PHE A 115 3.69 -5.22 -9.88
N GLN A 116 2.79 -4.80 -10.77
CA GLN A 116 2.47 -5.53 -12.00
C GLN A 116 3.69 -5.66 -12.91
N PHE A 117 4.48 -4.61 -13.05
CA PHE A 117 5.77 -4.68 -13.75
C PHE A 117 6.68 -5.76 -13.14
N LEU A 118 6.85 -5.77 -11.81
CA LEU A 118 7.71 -6.75 -11.13
C LEU A 118 7.20 -8.19 -11.30
N LEU A 119 5.88 -8.40 -11.18
CA LEU A 119 5.26 -9.69 -11.40
C LEU A 119 5.45 -10.19 -12.83
N ASP A 120 5.19 -9.35 -13.81
CA ASP A 120 5.23 -9.73 -15.23
C ASP A 120 6.63 -10.14 -15.68
N HIS A 121 7.66 -9.52 -15.13
CA HIS A 121 9.04 -9.69 -15.58
C HIS A 121 9.87 -10.66 -14.74
N PHE A 122 9.57 -10.83 -13.45
CA PHE A 122 10.47 -11.51 -12.52
C PHE A 122 9.85 -12.65 -11.71
N GLU A 123 8.52 -12.77 -11.67
CA GLU A 123 7.86 -13.93 -11.07
C GLU A 123 7.65 -15.02 -12.15
N PRO A 124 8.15 -16.24 -11.98
CA PRO A 124 7.85 -17.33 -12.92
C PRO A 124 6.59 -18.14 -12.56
N ASP A 125 6.13 -18.13 -11.31
CA ASP A 125 4.96 -18.92 -10.88
C ASP A 125 3.65 -18.18 -11.19
N GLU A 126 2.91 -18.69 -12.18
CA GLU A 126 1.63 -18.12 -12.59
C GLU A 126 0.57 -18.14 -11.48
N ASN A 127 0.62 -19.09 -10.53
CA ASN A 127 -0.30 -19.07 -9.40
C ASN A 127 -0.01 -17.90 -8.46
N VAL A 128 1.27 -17.62 -8.21
CA VAL A 128 1.70 -16.48 -7.40
C VAL A 128 1.32 -15.17 -8.10
N LYS A 129 1.54 -15.06 -9.42
CA LYS A 129 1.07 -13.91 -10.20
C LYS A 129 -0.42 -13.69 -10.09
N THR A 130 -1.23 -14.73 -10.33
CA THR A 130 -2.70 -14.61 -10.27
C THR A 130 -3.14 -14.20 -8.87
N PHE A 131 -2.57 -14.82 -7.83
CA PHE A 131 -2.89 -14.48 -6.45
C PHE A 131 -2.55 -13.01 -6.12
N LEU A 132 -1.34 -12.55 -6.43
CA LEU A 132 -0.92 -11.19 -6.13
C LEU A 132 -1.65 -10.15 -6.97
N ARG A 133 -1.91 -10.42 -8.25
CA ARG A 133 -2.75 -9.52 -9.08
C ARG A 133 -4.15 -9.38 -8.52
N GLN A 134 -4.77 -10.49 -8.08
CA GLN A 134 -6.08 -10.42 -7.44
C GLN A 134 -6.03 -9.57 -6.16
N GLN A 135 -4.98 -9.68 -5.35
CA GLN A 135 -4.85 -8.83 -4.15
C GLN A 135 -4.75 -7.34 -4.49
N LEU A 136 -3.99 -6.96 -5.52
CA LEU A 136 -3.85 -5.56 -5.95
C LEU A 136 -5.18 -4.98 -6.48
N GLU A 137 -5.97 -5.80 -7.18
CA GLU A 137 -7.32 -5.42 -7.62
C GLU A 137 -8.29 -5.32 -6.43
N ASP A 138 -8.19 -6.27 -5.50
CA ASP A 138 -9.06 -6.37 -4.33
C ASP A 138 -8.81 -5.26 -3.31
N HIS A 139 -7.63 -4.63 -3.24
CA HIS A 139 -7.37 -3.56 -2.25
C HIS A 139 -8.37 -2.40 -2.37
N ILE A 140 -8.68 -1.98 -3.59
CA ILE A 140 -9.65 -0.90 -3.85
C ILE A 140 -11.07 -1.37 -3.54
N ASP A 141 -11.40 -2.61 -3.90
CA ASP A 141 -12.74 -3.15 -3.73
C ASP A 141 -13.03 -3.54 -2.27
N LYS A 142 -12.08 -4.13 -1.54
CA LYS A 142 -12.18 -4.36 -0.09
C LYS A 142 -12.37 -3.06 0.67
N PHE A 143 -11.76 -1.96 0.22
CA PHE A 143 -11.94 -0.68 0.89
C PHE A 143 -13.34 -0.10 0.66
N ARG A 144 -13.91 -0.32 -0.53
CA ARG A 144 -15.25 0.16 -0.88
C ARG A 144 -16.37 -0.73 -0.33
N PHE A 145 -16.18 -2.05 -0.34
CA PHE A 145 -17.23 -3.02 -0.05
C PHE A 145 -17.01 -3.78 1.27
N GLY A 146 -15.77 -3.92 1.72
CA GLY A 146 -15.40 -4.58 2.98
C GLY A 146 -15.39 -3.64 4.19
N PHE A 147 -15.56 -2.33 4.00
CA PHE A 147 -15.68 -1.38 5.09
C PHE A 147 -16.95 -1.64 5.92
N PRO A 148 -16.91 -1.50 7.27
CA PRO A 148 -18.05 -1.85 8.10
C PRO A 148 -19.32 -1.12 7.65
N ALA A 149 -20.42 -1.86 7.46
CA ALA A 149 -21.63 -1.38 6.81
C ALA A 149 -22.22 -0.12 7.48
N GLU A 150 -22.11 -0.04 8.81
CA GLU A 150 -22.53 1.11 9.62
C GLU A 150 -21.76 2.42 9.33
N TYR A 151 -20.60 2.35 8.67
CA TYR A 151 -19.76 3.48 8.28
C TYR A 151 -19.64 3.67 6.76
N GLN A 152 -20.51 3.03 5.95
CA GLN A 152 -20.49 3.23 4.49
C GLN A 152 -20.93 4.65 4.05
N GLY A 153 -21.70 5.35 4.87
CA GLY A 153 -22.11 6.73 4.60
C GLY A 153 -21.10 7.76 5.06
N THR A 154 -20.85 8.79 4.24
CA THR A 154 -19.97 9.93 4.59
C THR A 154 -20.34 10.58 5.92
N VAL A 155 -21.64 10.77 6.19
CA VAL A 155 -22.13 11.37 7.45
C VAL A 155 -21.73 10.53 8.66
N ALA A 156 -21.82 9.20 8.55
CA ALA A 156 -21.42 8.29 9.63
C ALA A 156 -19.90 8.39 9.86
N ARG A 157 -19.09 8.41 8.80
CA ARG A 157 -17.63 8.55 8.93
C ARG A 157 -17.19 9.88 9.53
N GLN A 158 -17.83 10.99 9.16
CA GLN A 158 -17.53 12.31 9.73
C GLN A 158 -17.81 12.41 11.23
N ALA A 159 -18.71 11.57 11.77
CA ALA A 159 -19.04 11.53 13.19
C ALA A 159 -17.95 10.85 14.04
N LEU A 160 -17.10 10.00 13.44
CA LEU A 160 -16.06 9.25 14.14
C LEU A 160 -14.75 10.04 14.15
N ARG A 161 -14.35 10.52 15.33
CA ARG A 161 -13.14 11.33 15.49
C ARG A 161 -11.93 10.44 15.72
N ALA A 162 -10.83 10.80 15.05
CA ALA A 162 -9.53 10.19 15.30
C ALA A 162 -9.02 10.60 16.69
N LEU A 163 -8.43 9.65 17.42
CA LEU A 163 -7.63 9.97 18.59
C LEU A 163 -6.43 10.81 18.18
N LYS A 164 -6.04 11.75 19.03
CA LYS A 164 -4.73 12.39 18.92
C LYS A 164 -3.72 11.47 19.60
N LEU A 165 -2.77 10.97 18.82
CA LEU A 165 -1.62 10.26 19.34
C LEU A 165 -0.54 11.31 19.64
N GLU A 166 -0.03 11.32 20.87
CA GLU A 166 1.06 12.19 21.33
C GLU A 166 2.43 11.67 20.92
#